data_AF-A0A956ZA18-F1
#
_entry.id   AF-A0A956ZA18-F1
#
_cell.length_a   1.000
_cell.length_b   1.000
_cell.length_c   1.000
_cell.angle_alpha   90.00
_cell.angle_beta   90.00
_cell.angle_gamma   90.00
#
_symmetry.space_group_name_H-M   'P 1'
#
loop_
_entity.id
_entity.type
_entity.pdbx_description
1 polymer ?
#
loop_
_entity_poly.entity_id
_entity_poly.type
_entity_poly.pdbx_seq_one_letter_code
_entity_poly.pdbx_strand_id
1 'polypeptide(L)'
;MSDGLQFKIASEKGEFDQIHVLNYETFAEEIPQHDKNDERLLVDKFNEENTYIICLDSGELVGMLAVRDRRPFSLDRKIPGLDSYLPKFRSACEIRLLAIKKDRRNRKVVLGLFTSLAAWCEEGGYDIALISANVEREKLYKNLGFIPFGPRVGNEGAYYQPMYLTPEPYYRMKAGTRLLSKMQGAEEGGKAPLNFLPGPVDAPAAVIKAMGAKVLSHRSDDFVTAFEDARRRLSALVNATRTSILMGSGTLANDAVAASLSLTQGRGLVLSNGEFGERLVDHAQRFGLSFETLGRGWGEKFSRRDVETALEASPGVKWLWAVHSETSTGVLNNLDMLKSVCAARGVELCLDCISSLGTLPLDLSGVHMATGSSGKGLRSFAGLSFVFRGDGAALPSGRLPRYLDLSLYEGSEGPPFTVSSNLLYALREALVGEGEWKARYAAIMELSAFVRRRLRGAGLSVVAPEGHESPALVTIALPADVSSQELGPELEKSGYFLNWRSTYLVRRNWVQIALMGEYDSGEVGRFLDVLTSAARPRKRA
;
A
#
# COMPACT_ATOMS: atom_id res chain seq x y z
N MET A 1 15.19 26.80 12.66
CA MET A 1 15.96 27.66 11.73
C MET A 1 16.04 26.89 10.42
N SER A 2 15.36 27.38 9.38
CA SER A 2 15.25 26.69 8.08
C SER A 2 16.63 26.55 7.44
N ASP A 3 17.04 25.32 7.09
CA ASP A 3 18.23 25.06 6.27
C ASP A 3 18.04 25.79 4.92
N GLY A 4 18.74 26.90 4.70
CA GLY A 4 18.59 27.84 3.57
C GLY A 4 19.03 27.31 2.19
N LEU A 5 18.79 26.03 1.91
CA LEU A 5 19.12 25.39 0.63
C LEU A 5 18.01 25.64 -0.40
N GLN A 6 18.38 26.20 -1.55
CA GLN A 6 17.50 26.44 -2.68
C GLN A 6 17.93 25.59 -3.88
N PHE A 7 16.99 24.86 -4.48
CA PHE A 7 17.22 24.09 -5.70
C PHE A 7 16.48 24.74 -6.86
N LYS A 8 17.16 25.00 -7.98
CA LYS A 8 16.58 25.62 -9.18
C LYS A 8 17.35 25.24 -10.44
N ILE A 9 16.81 25.59 -11.60
CA ILE A 9 17.57 25.61 -12.85
C ILE A 9 18.37 26.92 -12.89
N ALA A 10 19.66 26.85 -13.23
CA ALA A 10 20.50 28.03 -13.39
C ALA A 10 19.98 28.90 -14.55
N SER A 11 19.95 30.21 -14.31
CA SER A 11 19.33 31.20 -15.19
C SER A 11 20.06 32.54 -15.17
N GLU A 12 20.87 32.81 -14.15
CA GLU A 12 21.56 34.08 -13.95
C GLU A 12 23.06 33.94 -14.24
N LYS A 13 23.67 34.97 -14.83
CA LYS A 13 25.10 34.97 -15.18
C LYS A 13 26.00 34.59 -13.99
N GLY A 14 25.72 35.12 -12.81
CA GLY A 14 26.49 34.83 -11.59
C GLY A 14 26.38 33.37 -11.12
N GLU A 15 25.33 32.64 -11.49
CA GLU A 15 25.21 31.20 -11.21
C GLU A 15 26.11 30.40 -12.16
N PHE A 16 26.15 30.77 -13.45
CA PHE A 16 27.03 30.14 -14.44
C PHE A 16 28.51 30.37 -14.13
N ASP A 17 28.88 31.58 -13.71
CA ASP A 17 30.25 31.89 -13.28
C ASP A 17 30.67 30.97 -12.10
N GLN A 18 29.78 30.77 -11.12
CA GLN A 18 30.03 29.84 -10.01
C GLN A 18 30.08 28.37 -10.44
N ILE A 19 29.25 27.96 -11.42
CA ILE A 19 29.29 26.61 -12.00
C ILE A 19 30.66 26.34 -12.63
N HIS A 20 31.22 27.30 -13.37
CA HIS A 20 32.53 27.15 -14.02
C HIS A 20 33.66 26.99 -13.00
N VAL A 21 33.61 27.74 -11.89
CA VAL A 21 34.56 27.59 -10.78
C VAL A 21 34.41 26.20 -10.13
N LEU A 22 33.19 25.80 -9.77
CA LEU A 22 32.95 24.51 -9.12
C LEU A 22 33.33 23.31 -10.00
N ASN A 23 33.13 23.43 -11.32
CA ASN A 23 33.61 22.47 -12.30
C ASN A 23 35.13 22.35 -12.29
N TYR A 24 35.84 23.47 -12.26
CA TYR A 24 37.30 23.48 -12.24
C TYR A 24 37.83 22.79 -10.98
N GLU A 25 37.31 23.19 -9.81
CA GLU A 25 37.66 22.57 -8.52
C GLU A 25 37.42 21.05 -8.52
N THR A 26 36.33 20.60 -9.15
CA THR A 26 35.95 19.18 -9.14
C THR A 26 36.71 18.36 -10.19
N PHE A 27 36.82 18.84 -11.42
CA PHE A 27 37.26 18.04 -12.58
C PHE A 27 38.64 18.42 -13.14
N ALA A 28 39.28 19.47 -12.62
CA ALA A 28 40.70 19.79 -12.89
C ALA A 28 41.58 19.64 -11.64
N GLU A 29 41.06 19.93 -10.45
CA GLU A 29 41.83 19.83 -9.20
C GLU A 29 41.60 18.54 -8.42
N GLU A 30 40.36 18.15 -8.15
CA GLU A 30 40.06 16.95 -7.35
C GLU A 30 40.14 15.66 -8.16
N ILE A 31 39.48 15.62 -9.31
CA ILE A 31 39.48 14.47 -10.22
C ILE A 31 40.15 14.98 -11.50
N PRO A 32 41.45 14.70 -11.74
CA PRO A 32 42.21 15.34 -12.82
C PRO A 32 41.80 14.80 -14.20
N GLN A 33 40.59 15.15 -14.64
CA GLN A 33 40.04 14.82 -15.96
C GLN A 33 40.36 15.90 -17.00
N HIS A 34 40.64 17.12 -16.54
CA HIS A 34 40.96 18.29 -17.34
C HIS A 34 42.26 18.95 -16.89
N ASP A 35 42.93 19.62 -17.83
CA ASP A 35 44.14 20.39 -17.54
C ASP A 35 43.83 21.61 -16.67
N LYS A 36 44.80 21.96 -15.82
CA LYS A 36 44.75 23.17 -14.99
C LYS A 36 45.04 24.41 -15.82
N ASN A 37 44.37 25.52 -15.51
CA ASN A 37 44.55 26.81 -16.16
C ASN A 37 44.60 27.94 -15.13
N ASP A 38 45.20 29.07 -15.53
CA ASP A 38 45.43 30.21 -14.63
C ASP A 38 44.14 30.93 -14.22
N GLU A 39 43.10 30.83 -15.05
CA GLU A 39 41.79 31.44 -14.80
C GLU A 39 40.96 30.68 -13.75
N ARG A 40 41.33 29.42 -13.46
CA ARG A 40 40.62 28.50 -12.55
C ARG A 40 39.14 28.33 -12.91
N LEU A 41 38.83 28.34 -14.22
CA LEU A 41 37.49 28.13 -14.76
C LEU A 41 37.46 26.89 -15.64
N LEU A 42 36.38 26.13 -15.56
CA LEU A 42 36.12 25.00 -16.45
C LEU A 42 34.69 25.06 -16.99
N VAL A 43 34.60 25.34 -18.29
CA VAL A 43 33.34 25.38 -19.04
C VAL A 43 33.14 24.03 -19.71
N ASP A 44 31.99 23.39 -19.51
CA ASP A 44 31.67 22.13 -20.20
C ASP A 44 31.60 22.37 -21.70
N LYS A 45 32.09 21.43 -22.51
CA LYS A 45 32.06 21.57 -23.98
C LYS A 45 30.65 21.69 -24.57
N PHE A 46 29.62 21.30 -23.82
CA PHE A 46 28.21 21.45 -24.18
C PHE A 46 27.50 22.50 -23.33
N ASN A 47 28.23 23.46 -22.75
CA ASN A 47 27.68 24.43 -21.82
C ASN A 47 26.41 25.14 -22.33
N GLU A 48 26.40 25.56 -23.59
CA GLU A 48 25.26 26.26 -24.22
C GLU A 48 24.03 25.37 -24.44
N GLU A 49 24.21 24.05 -24.40
CA GLU A 49 23.16 23.06 -24.63
C GLU A 49 22.74 22.32 -23.35
N ASN A 50 23.53 22.44 -22.28
CA ASN A 50 23.24 21.80 -21.01
C ASN A 50 22.21 22.61 -20.23
N THR A 51 21.27 21.92 -19.61
CA THR A 51 20.49 22.47 -18.50
C THR A 51 21.22 22.20 -17.20
N TYR A 52 21.47 23.24 -16.40
CA TYR A 52 22.13 23.11 -15.11
C TYR A 52 21.11 23.20 -13.98
N ILE A 53 21.04 22.14 -13.19
CA ILE A 53 20.25 22.07 -11.97
C ILE A 53 21.18 22.33 -10.81
N ILE A 54 20.92 23.39 -10.05
CA ILE A 54 21.82 23.91 -9.03
C ILE A 54 21.21 23.84 -7.63
N CYS A 55 22.09 23.77 -6.64
CA CYS A 55 21.79 23.93 -5.22
C CYS A 55 22.58 25.12 -4.69
N LEU A 56 21.86 26.11 -4.18
CA LEU A 56 22.40 27.31 -3.55
C LEU A 56 22.19 27.21 -2.04
N ASP A 57 23.19 27.60 -1.25
CA ASP A 57 23.06 27.85 0.19
C ASP A 57 23.26 29.35 0.41
N SER A 58 22.20 30.06 0.80
CA SER A 58 22.26 31.52 1.04
C SER A 58 22.83 32.32 -0.15
N GLY A 59 22.57 31.87 -1.39
CA GLY A 59 23.05 32.49 -2.64
C GLY A 59 24.38 31.95 -3.17
N GLU A 60 25.08 31.11 -2.42
CA GLU A 60 26.34 30.48 -2.83
C GLU A 60 26.09 29.10 -3.45
N LEU A 61 26.68 28.82 -4.61
CA LEU A 61 26.60 27.49 -5.23
C LEU A 61 27.34 26.44 -4.40
N VAL A 62 26.58 25.45 -3.92
CA VAL A 62 27.11 24.33 -3.13
C VAL A 62 27.07 23.00 -3.87
N GLY A 63 26.24 22.88 -4.91
CA GLY A 63 26.24 21.72 -5.79
C GLY A 63 25.49 21.96 -7.08
N MET A 64 25.80 21.18 -8.11
CA MET A 64 25.15 21.25 -9.40
C MET A 64 25.15 19.90 -10.11
N LEU A 65 24.19 19.76 -11.02
CA LEU A 65 24.09 18.67 -11.98
C LEU A 65 23.84 19.27 -13.37
N ALA A 66 24.60 18.84 -14.38
CA ALA A 66 24.40 19.22 -15.77
C ALA A 66 23.67 18.10 -16.52
N VAL A 67 22.58 18.44 -17.21
CA VAL A 67 21.77 17.51 -18.02
C VAL A 67 21.76 17.96 -19.47
N ARG A 68 21.78 16.98 -20.37
CA ARG A 68 21.63 17.19 -21.80
C ARG A 68 20.51 16.31 -22.34
N ASP A 69 19.58 16.86 -23.10
CA ASP A 69 18.48 16.13 -23.74
C ASP A 69 18.64 15.96 -25.26
N ARG A 70 19.67 16.56 -25.85
CA ARG A 70 19.94 16.47 -27.29
C ARG A 70 21.07 15.50 -27.60
N ARG A 71 20.81 14.57 -28.52
CA ARG A 71 21.86 13.72 -29.09
C ARG A 71 22.74 14.50 -30.09
N PRO A 72 23.99 14.07 -30.33
CA PRO A 72 24.66 12.92 -29.69
C PRO A 72 25.06 13.23 -28.24
N PHE A 73 24.77 12.28 -27.34
CA PHE A 73 25.30 12.24 -25.98
C PHE A 73 26.80 11.91 -26.00
N SER A 74 27.49 12.08 -24.88
CA SER A 74 28.88 11.61 -24.80
C SER A 74 28.98 10.10 -24.87
N LEU A 75 28.00 9.37 -24.33
CA LEU A 75 27.93 7.93 -24.45
C LEU A 75 27.76 7.46 -25.90
N ASP A 76 27.06 8.21 -26.76
CA ASP A 76 26.92 7.87 -28.19
C ASP A 76 28.28 7.82 -28.91
N ARG A 77 29.24 8.62 -28.46
CA ARG A 77 30.60 8.64 -29.02
C ARG A 77 31.50 7.55 -28.43
N LYS A 78 31.13 7.00 -27.27
CA LYS A 78 31.95 6.01 -26.52
C LYS A 78 31.47 4.58 -26.73
N ILE A 79 30.19 4.37 -27.06
CA ILE A 79 29.55 3.06 -27.18
C ILE A 79 28.85 2.96 -28.52
N PRO A 80 29.41 2.20 -29.48
CA PRO A 80 28.72 1.89 -30.73
C PRO A 80 27.41 1.18 -30.46
N GLY A 81 26.31 1.66 -31.07
CA GLY A 81 24.98 1.08 -30.86
C GLY A 81 24.45 1.23 -29.44
N LEU A 82 24.73 2.35 -28.76
CA LEU A 82 24.32 2.62 -27.37
C LEU A 82 22.91 2.10 -27.01
N ASP A 83 21.92 2.37 -27.86
CA ASP A 83 20.51 2.03 -27.62
C ASP A 83 20.26 0.51 -27.56
N SER A 84 21.12 -0.34 -28.15
CA SER A 84 20.99 -1.80 -28.06
C SER A 84 21.27 -2.35 -26.65
N TYR A 85 21.91 -1.55 -25.79
CA TYR A 85 22.19 -1.92 -24.40
C TYR A 85 21.13 -1.43 -23.42
N LEU A 86 20.18 -0.61 -23.87
CA LEU A 86 19.17 0.03 -23.04
C LEU A 86 17.84 -0.72 -23.12
N PRO A 87 17.01 -0.68 -22.05
CA PRO A 87 15.62 -1.12 -22.16
C PRO A 87 14.87 -0.25 -23.18
N LYS A 88 13.68 -0.67 -23.63
CA LYS A 88 12.85 0.20 -24.48
C LYS A 88 12.50 1.50 -23.74
N PHE A 89 12.80 2.64 -24.36
CA PHE A 89 12.49 3.98 -23.86
C PHE A 89 11.94 4.83 -25.01
N ARG A 90 11.27 5.95 -24.70
CA ARG A 90 10.75 6.89 -25.71
C ARG A 90 11.64 8.12 -25.85
N SER A 91 12.14 8.65 -24.74
CA SER A 91 12.96 9.86 -24.72
C SER A 91 14.01 9.77 -23.62
N ALA A 92 15.24 10.15 -23.95
CA ALA A 92 16.39 10.02 -23.07
C ALA A 92 17.04 11.37 -22.79
N CYS A 93 17.67 11.48 -21.63
CA CYS A 93 18.63 12.55 -21.31
C CYS A 93 19.94 11.96 -20.76
N GLU A 94 21.03 12.73 -20.82
CA GLU A 94 22.34 12.38 -20.26
C GLU A 94 22.69 13.34 -19.13
N ILE A 95 23.00 12.77 -17.95
CA ILE A 95 23.66 13.47 -16.85
C ILE A 95 25.14 13.58 -17.20
N ARG A 96 25.57 14.79 -17.53
CA ARG A 96 26.91 15.11 -17.99
C ARG A 96 27.89 15.27 -16.84
N LEU A 97 27.52 16.09 -15.86
CA LEU A 97 28.38 16.50 -14.75
C LEU A 97 27.59 16.46 -13.45
N LEU A 98 28.27 16.09 -12.37
CA LEU A 98 27.77 16.19 -11.00
C LEU A 98 28.92 16.69 -10.13
N ALA A 99 28.78 17.89 -9.59
CA ALA A 99 29.77 18.52 -8.73
C ALA A 99 29.11 19.02 -7.44
N ILE A 100 29.71 18.73 -6.29
CA ILE A 100 29.24 19.18 -4.97
C ILE A 100 30.47 19.56 -4.16
N LYS A 101 30.43 20.75 -3.53
CA LYS A 101 31.50 21.25 -2.65
C LYS A 101 31.82 20.24 -1.56
N LYS A 102 33.10 20.04 -1.26
CA LYS A 102 33.59 18.94 -0.40
C LYS A 102 32.92 18.91 0.98
N ASP A 103 32.75 20.07 1.60
CA ASP A 103 32.12 20.30 2.90
C ASP A 103 30.58 20.19 2.87
N ARG A 104 29.97 20.19 1.68
CA ARG A 104 28.52 20.09 1.46
C ARG A 104 28.08 18.76 0.82
N ARG A 105 28.96 17.75 0.75
CA ARG A 105 28.66 16.39 0.28
C ARG A 105 27.85 15.57 1.29
N ASN A 106 26.64 16.04 1.57
CA ASN A 106 25.71 15.39 2.46
C ASN A 106 24.49 14.85 1.70
N ARG A 107 23.72 13.99 2.39
CA ARG A 107 22.54 13.33 1.83
C ARG A 107 21.49 14.33 1.33
N LYS A 108 21.34 15.50 1.97
CA LYS A 108 20.32 16.49 1.60
C LYS A 108 20.61 17.10 0.23
N VAL A 109 21.84 17.57 -0.01
CA VAL A 109 22.24 18.18 -1.29
C VAL A 109 22.15 17.17 -2.44
N VAL A 110 22.69 15.96 -2.26
CA VAL A 110 22.63 14.89 -3.27
C VAL A 110 21.17 14.55 -3.61
N LEU A 111 20.34 14.29 -2.59
CA LEU A 111 18.96 13.91 -2.82
C LEU A 111 18.15 15.05 -3.46
N GLY A 112 18.39 16.30 -3.07
CA GLY A 112 17.71 17.46 -3.64
C GLY A 112 18.06 17.69 -5.11
N LEU A 113 19.33 17.53 -5.51
CA LEU A 113 19.75 17.61 -6.92
C LEU A 113 19.09 16.52 -7.77
N PHE A 114 19.10 15.26 -7.31
CA PHE A 114 18.45 14.15 -8.04
C PHE A 114 16.92 14.24 -8.03
N THR A 115 16.33 14.84 -6.98
CA THR A 115 14.89 15.10 -6.94
C THR A 115 14.50 16.16 -7.96
N SER A 116 15.30 17.23 -8.07
CA SER A 116 15.10 18.30 -9.05
C SER A 116 15.33 17.81 -10.48
N LEU A 117 16.34 16.95 -10.70
CA LEU A 117 16.54 16.25 -11.96
C LEU A 117 15.30 15.47 -12.39
N ALA A 118 14.75 14.67 -11.48
CA ALA A 118 13.60 13.85 -11.83
C ALA A 118 12.32 14.67 -12.10
N ALA A 119 12.14 15.80 -11.40
CA ALA A 119 11.08 16.75 -11.72
C ALA A 119 11.26 17.35 -13.13
N TRP A 120 12.47 17.75 -13.47
CA TRP A 120 12.81 18.22 -14.81
C TRP A 120 12.60 17.12 -15.88
N CYS A 121 12.95 15.86 -15.57
CA CYS A 121 12.69 14.74 -16.46
C CYS A 121 11.20 14.52 -16.70
N GLU A 122 10.39 14.62 -15.65
CA GLU A 122 8.93 14.49 -15.69
C GLU A 122 8.29 15.60 -16.55
N GLU A 123 8.72 16.85 -16.37
CA GLU A 123 8.25 17.99 -17.18
C GLU A 123 8.67 17.90 -18.65
N GLY A 124 9.89 17.42 -18.92
CA GLY A 124 10.42 17.23 -20.27
C GLY A 124 9.98 15.93 -20.97
N GLY A 125 9.26 15.05 -20.28
CA GLY A 125 8.80 13.76 -20.84
C GLY A 125 9.91 12.74 -21.08
N TYR A 126 11.04 12.84 -20.35
CA TYR A 126 12.17 11.91 -20.43
C TYR A 126 11.90 10.66 -19.56
N ASP A 127 11.95 9.47 -20.16
CA ASP A 127 11.68 8.20 -19.49
C ASP A 127 12.93 7.33 -19.24
N ILE A 128 14.12 7.86 -19.58
CA ILE A 128 15.40 7.30 -19.15
C ILE A 128 16.47 8.40 -18.99
N ALA A 129 17.26 8.33 -17.92
CA ALA A 129 18.44 9.18 -17.71
C ALA A 129 19.71 8.34 -17.76
N LEU A 130 20.69 8.76 -18.56
CA LEU A 130 21.96 8.06 -18.77
C LEU A 130 23.10 8.78 -18.05
N ILE A 131 24.09 8.04 -17.56
CA ILE A 131 25.30 8.62 -16.95
C ILE A 131 26.53 7.76 -17.23
N SER A 132 27.69 8.39 -17.37
CA SER A 132 29.01 7.74 -17.27
C SER A 132 29.52 7.87 -15.84
N ALA A 133 29.20 6.92 -14.96
CA ALA A 133 29.60 6.99 -13.55
C ALA A 133 31.07 6.61 -13.38
N ASN A 134 31.87 7.41 -12.67
CA ASN A 134 33.22 6.99 -12.26
C ASN A 134 33.10 5.71 -11.40
N VAL A 135 33.91 4.69 -11.72
CA VAL A 135 33.88 3.38 -11.05
C VAL A 135 34.06 3.48 -9.53
N GLU A 136 34.84 4.44 -9.04
CA GLU A 136 35.01 4.68 -7.59
C GLU A 136 33.72 5.14 -6.90
N ARG A 137 32.80 5.75 -7.65
CA ARG A 137 31.51 6.26 -7.16
C ARG A 137 30.32 5.38 -7.57
N GLU A 138 30.55 4.21 -8.18
CA GLU A 138 29.50 3.31 -8.68
C GLU A 138 28.50 2.91 -7.59
N LYS A 139 28.97 2.68 -6.35
CA LYS A 139 28.11 2.34 -5.20
C LYS A 139 27.09 3.42 -4.88
N LEU A 140 27.46 4.70 -5.00
CA LEU A 140 26.55 5.83 -4.79
C LEU A 140 25.41 5.80 -5.81
N TYR A 141 25.74 5.62 -7.09
CA TYR A 141 24.75 5.59 -8.16
C TYR A 141 23.84 4.37 -8.07
N LYS A 142 24.36 3.19 -7.72
CA LYS A 142 23.53 2.01 -7.42
C LYS A 142 22.54 2.26 -6.29
N ASN A 143 22.97 2.94 -5.21
CA ASN A 143 22.07 3.30 -4.11
C ASN A 143 20.98 4.30 -4.52
N LEU A 144 21.25 5.12 -5.55
CA LEU A 144 20.26 6.03 -6.16
C LEU A 144 19.36 5.32 -7.20
N GLY A 145 19.56 4.03 -7.45
CA GLY A 145 18.75 3.22 -8.35
C GLY A 145 19.27 3.14 -9.79
N PHE A 146 20.47 3.65 -10.08
CA PHE A 146 21.09 3.49 -11.40
C PHE A 146 21.50 2.03 -11.64
N ILE A 147 21.25 1.55 -12.85
CA ILE A 147 21.54 0.20 -13.31
C ILE A 147 22.71 0.26 -14.31
N PRO A 148 23.82 -0.44 -14.05
CA PRO A 148 24.95 -0.45 -14.98
C PRO A 148 24.60 -1.20 -16.27
N PHE A 149 25.13 -0.74 -17.40
CA PHE A 149 24.97 -1.36 -18.72
C PHE A 149 26.22 -1.16 -19.57
N GLY A 150 26.36 -1.97 -20.63
CA GLY A 150 27.43 -1.84 -21.62
C GLY A 150 28.85 -2.06 -21.07
N PRO A 151 29.86 -1.99 -21.95
CA PRO A 151 31.26 -2.04 -21.54
C PRO A 151 31.66 -0.78 -20.79
N ARG A 152 32.67 -0.89 -19.91
CA ARG A 152 33.31 0.29 -19.31
C ARG A 152 33.96 1.14 -20.39
N VAL A 153 33.91 2.45 -20.21
CA VAL A 153 34.42 3.45 -21.15
C VAL A 153 35.45 4.35 -20.47
N GLY A 154 36.43 4.88 -21.20
CA GLY A 154 37.49 5.72 -20.64
C GLY A 154 38.90 5.17 -20.91
N ASN A 155 39.90 5.82 -20.33
CA ASN A 155 41.32 5.47 -20.48
C ASN A 155 41.89 4.96 -19.16
N GLU A 156 43.10 4.40 -19.20
CA GLU A 156 43.81 3.91 -18.01
C GLU A 156 43.90 5.02 -16.93
N GLY A 157 43.39 4.73 -15.73
CA GLY A 157 43.29 5.68 -14.61
C GLY A 157 41.97 6.47 -14.50
N ALA A 158 41.08 6.39 -15.50
CA ALA A 158 39.78 7.08 -15.49
C ALA A 158 38.69 6.24 -16.20
N TYR A 159 38.38 5.08 -15.63
CA TYR A 159 37.28 4.24 -16.13
C TYR A 159 35.92 4.71 -15.61
N TYR A 160 34.93 4.65 -16.49
CA TYR A 160 33.54 4.94 -16.19
C TYR A 160 32.66 3.74 -16.53
N GLN A 161 31.70 3.46 -15.66
CA GLN A 161 30.63 2.52 -15.89
C GLN A 161 29.43 3.29 -16.48
N PRO A 162 28.99 3.01 -17.71
CA PRO A 162 27.71 3.50 -18.20
C PRO A 162 26.58 2.94 -17.33
N MET A 163 25.66 3.79 -16.91
CA MET A 163 24.51 3.42 -16.10
C MET A 163 23.27 4.20 -16.56
N TYR A 164 22.09 3.59 -16.41
CA TYR A 164 20.81 4.26 -16.68
C TYR A 164 19.92 4.26 -15.44
N LEU A 165 19.03 5.23 -15.35
CA LEU A 165 17.97 5.31 -14.35
C LEU A 165 16.62 5.45 -15.07
N THR A 166 15.66 4.59 -14.71
CA THR A 166 14.27 4.75 -15.14
C THR A 166 13.45 5.47 -14.06
N PRO A 167 12.30 6.06 -14.41
CA PRO A 167 11.42 6.71 -13.43
C PRO A 167 10.88 5.76 -12.36
N GLU A 168 10.77 4.45 -12.59
CA GLU A 168 10.18 3.49 -11.66
C GLU A 168 10.90 3.39 -10.29
N PRO A 169 12.23 3.18 -10.21
CA PRO A 169 12.98 3.28 -8.95
C PRO A 169 12.84 4.65 -8.27
N TYR A 170 12.81 5.74 -9.04
CA TYR A 170 12.62 7.09 -8.51
C TYR A 170 11.21 7.30 -7.94
N TYR A 171 10.15 6.84 -8.63
CA TYR A 171 8.77 6.88 -8.12
C TYR A 171 8.60 5.98 -6.90
N ARG A 172 9.31 4.84 -6.82
CA ARG A 172 9.38 4.00 -5.62
C ARG A 172 10.07 4.73 -4.46
N MET A 173 11.16 5.44 -4.73
CA MET A 173 11.83 6.29 -3.77
C MET A 173 10.94 7.46 -3.32
N LYS A 174 10.30 8.19 -4.25
CA LYS A 174 9.36 9.32 -4.00
C LYS A 174 8.11 8.86 -3.25
N ALA A 175 7.61 7.65 -3.49
CA ALA A 175 6.53 7.05 -2.71
C ALA A 175 7.00 6.74 -1.28
N GLY A 176 8.21 6.20 -1.11
CA GLY A 176 8.80 5.95 0.21
C GLY A 176 9.16 7.23 0.98
N THR A 177 9.78 8.22 0.34
CA THR A 177 10.17 9.50 0.96
C THR A 177 9.00 10.45 1.13
N ARG A 178 7.95 10.47 0.28
CA ARG A 178 6.71 11.22 0.58
C ARG A 178 5.96 10.63 1.76
N LEU A 179 5.96 9.30 1.93
CA LEU A 179 5.36 8.66 3.09
C LEU A 179 6.15 9.03 4.36
N LEU A 180 7.48 8.91 4.32
CA LEU A 180 8.36 9.28 5.43
C LEU A 180 8.39 10.80 5.72
N SER A 181 8.38 11.66 4.70
CA SER A 181 8.40 13.12 4.88
C SER A 181 7.03 13.67 5.28
N LYS A 182 5.91 13.02 4.91
CA LYS A 182 4.58 13.38 5.44
C LYS A 182 4.34 12.84 6.85
N MET A 183 4.98 11.73 7.22
CA MET A 183 4.99 11.24 8.61
C MET A 183 5.91 12.06 9.52
N GLN A 184 6.89 12.79 8.98
CA GLN A 184 7.84 13.63 9.74
C GLN A 184 7.61 15.15 9.59
N GLY A 185 6.82 15.60 8.62
CA GLY A 185 6.72 17.01 8.20
C GLY A 185 5.29 17.55 8.18
N ALA A 186 4.52 17.30 9.25
CA ALA A 186 3.20 17.91 9.44
C ALA A 186 3.26 19.41 9.85
N GLU A 187 4.39 20.10 9.68
CA GLU A 187 4.57 21.48 10.17
C GLU A 187 4.63 22.58 9.07
N GLU A 188 4.61 22.26 7.77
CA GLU A 188 4.64 23.31 6.73
C GLU A 188 3.43 23.23 5.78
N GLY A 189 2.31 23.80 6.21
CA GLY A 189 1.27 24.46 5.39
C GLY A 189 0.49 23.64 4.34
N GLY A 190 0.86 22.40 4.03
CA GLY A 190 0.14 21.52 3.12
C GLY A 190 -0.93 20.70 3.85
N LYS A 191 -2.14 20.64 3.30
CA LYS A 191 -3.23 19.79 3.85
C LYS A 191 -2.78 18.33 3.92
N ALA A 192 -3.07 17.66 5.03
CA ALA A 192 -2.75 16.26 5.22
C ALA A 192 -3.44 15.40 4.12
N PRO A 193 -2.77 14.35 3.61
CA PRO A 193 -3.41 13.44 2.66
C PRO A 193 -4.58 12.71 3.32
N LEU A 194 -5.66 12.48 2.57
CA LEU A 194 -6.77 11.63 3.03
C LEU A 194 -6.61 10.21 2.49
N ASN A 195 -6.54 9.25 3.40
CA ASN A 195 -6.36 7.84 3.07
C ASN A 195 -7.68 7.06 3.11
N PHE A 196 -8.16 6.66 1.93
CA PHE A 196 -9.32 5.79 1.72
C PHE A 196 -8.92 4.41 1.21
N LEU A 197 -7.68 3.96 1.43
CA LEU A 197 -7.27 2.60 1.11
C LEU A 197 -7.86 1.62 2.13
N PRO A 198 -8.34 0.45 1.70
CA PRO A 198 -8.76 -0.62 2.61
C PRO A 198 -7.56 -1.25 3.33
N GLY A 199 -6.34 -0.76 3.13
CA GLY A 199 -5.09 -1.29 3.68
C GLY A 199 -3.89 -0.72 2.92
N PRO A 200 -2.90 -0.09 3.59
CA PRO A 200 -2.87 0.20 5.02
C PRO A 200 -3.89 1.28 5.42
N VAL A 201 -4.56 1.06 6.56
CA VAL A 201 -5.46 2.05 7.19
C VAL A 201 -4.64 2.88 8.18
N ASP A 202 -4.93 4.17 8.28
CA ASP A 202 -4.22 5.07 9.21
C ASP A 202 -4.45 4.66 10.67
N ALA A 203 -3.34 4.38 11.35
CA ALA A 203 -3.33 4.03 12.76
C ALA A 203 -3.36 5.29 13.65
N PRO A 204 -4.11 5.29 14.75
CA PRO A 204 -4.05 6.37 15.75
C PRO A 204 -2.62 6.62 16.24
N ALA A 205 -2.31 7.86 16.64
CA ALA A 205 -0.99 8.23 17.15
C ALA A 205 -0.53 7.36 18.33
N ALA A 206 -1.45 6.98 19.22
CA ALA A 206 -1.18 6.09 20.34
C ALA A 206 -0.73 4.69 19.86
N VAL A 207 -1.39 4.14 18.84
CA VAL A 207 -1.05 2.85 18.22
C VAL A 207 0.33 2.91 17.56
N ILE A 208 0.63 4.00 16.85
CA ILE A 208 1.96 4.22 16.25
C ILE A 208 3.03 4.28 17.34
N LYS A 209 2.77 5.00 18.44
CA LYS A 209 3.68 5.08 19.59
C LYS A 209 3.91 3.71 20.24
N ALA A 210 2.85 2.91 20.41
CA ALA A 210 2.94 1.57 21.00
C ALA A 210 3.81 0.61 20.16
N MET A 211 3.82 0.78 18.83
CA MET A 211 4.70 0.03 17.93
C MET A 211 6.20 0.25 18.23
N GLY A 212 6.57 1.39 18.82
CA GLY A 212 7.94 1.73 19.21
C GLY A 212 8.41 1.16 20.55
N ALA A 213 7.60 0.33 21.22
CA ALA A 213 7.94 -0.26 22.51
C ALA A 213 9.17 -1.19 22.46
N LYS A 214 9.83 -1.39 23.61
CA LYS A 214 10.95 -2.34 23.73
C LYS A 214 10.51 -3.75 23.38
N VAL A 215 11.33 -4.47 22.61
CA VAL A 215 11.07 -5.86 22.23
C VAL A 215 11.13 -6.76 23.46
N LEU A 216 10.13 -7.63 23.64
CA LEU A 216 10.10 -8.65 24.67
C LEU A 216 10.15 -10.06 24.07
N SER A 217 10.61 -11.02 24.88
CA SER A 217 10.47 -12.43 24.55
C SER A 217 9.00 -12.82 24.54
N HIS A 218 8.54 -13.54 23.51
CA HIS A 218 7.18 -14.11 23.44
C HIS A 218 6.86 -15.12 24.55
N ARG A 219 7.85 -15.48 25.39
CA ARG A 219 7.74 -16.38 26.53
C ARG A 219 7.83 -15.69 27.89
N SER A 220 8.08 -14.38 27.94
CA SER A 220 8.13 -13.66 29.23
C SER A 220 6.73 -13.39 29.77
N ASP A 221 6.56 -13.37 31.09
CA ASP A 221 5.28 -13.13 31.78
C ASP A 221 4.57 -11.85 31.30
N ASP A 222 5.32 -10.75 31.11
CA ASP A 222 4.78 -9.49 30.59
C ASP A 222 4.17 -9.63 29.19
N PHE A 223 4.79 -10.45 28.34
CA PHE A 223 4.29 -10.70 26.99
C PHE A 223 3.06 -11.59 27.04
N VAL A 224 3.11 -12.68 27.80
CA VAL A 224 2.01 -13.64 27.94
C VAL A 224 0.78 -12.92 28.50
N THR A 225 0.95 -12.11 29.55
CA THR A 225 -0.12 -11.27 30.12
C THR A 225 -0.73 -10.33 29.07
N ALA A 226 0.11 -9.65 28.29
CA ALA A 226 -0.35 -8.77 27.22
C ALA A 226 -1.08 -9.54 26.11
N PHE A 227 -0.61 -10.73 25.77
CA PHE A 227 -1.20 -11.60 24.75
C PHE A 227 -2.58 -12.08 25.18
N GLU A 228 -2.72 -12.53 26.43
CA GLU A 228 -3.97 -12.98 27.02
C GLU A 228 -4.99 -11.84 27.14
N ASP A 229 -4.54 -10.65 27.50
CA ASP A 229 -5.39 -9.45 27.48
C ASP A 229 -5.92 -9.14 26.07
N ALA A 230 -5.06 -9.16 25.05
CA ALA A 230 -5.48 -8.97 23.67
C ALA A 230 -6.47 -10.05 23.21
N ARG A 231 -6.18 -11.33 23.53
CA ARG A 231 -7.02 -12.49 23.22
C ARG A 231 -8.42 -12.34 23.82
N ARG A 232 -8.51 -12.00 25.11
CA ARG A 232 -9.77 -11.77 25.83
C ARG A 232 -10.57 -10.61 25.25
N ARG A 233 -9.92 -9.48 24.95
CA ARG A 233 -10.58 -8.28 24.41
C ARG A 233 -11.08 -8.48 22.99
N LEU A 234 -10.33 -9.21 22.17
CA LEU A 234 -10.77 -9.66 20.84
C LEU A 234 -11.99 -10.58 20.94
N SER A 235 -11.96 -11.59 21.81
CA SER A 235 -13.10 -12.47 22.05
C SER A 235 -14.35 -11.69 22.47
N ALA A 236 -14.21 -10.76 23.42
CA ALA A 236 -15.30 -9.93 23.91
C ALA A 236 -15.87 -8.99 22.84
N LEU A 237 -15.01 -8.44 21.97
CA LEU A 237 -15.42 -7.52 20.91
C LEU A 237 -16.44 -8.15 19.93
N VAL A 238 -16.33 -9.45 19.68
CA VAL A 238 -17.15 -10.16 18.69
C VAL A 238 -18.00 -11.28 19.29
N ASN A 239 -18.03 -11.40 20.61
CA ASN A 239 -18.73 -12.43 21.35
C ASN A 239 -18.35 -13.86 20.91
N ALA A 240 -17.04 -14.11 20.80
CA ALA A 240 -16.47 -15.41 20.48
C ALA A 240 -15.96 -16.12 21.74
N THR A 241 -16.13 -17.44 21.78
CA THR A 241 -15.70 -18.27 22.91
C THR A 241 -14.18 -18.37 22.99
N ARG A 242 -13.50 -18.54 21.84
CA ARG A 242 -12.04 -18.66 21.76
C ARG A 242 -11.50 -17.80 20.63
N THR A 243 -10.28 -17.28 20.81
CA THR A 243 -9.59 -16.48 19.80
C THR A 243 -8.15 -16.97 19.66
N SER A 244 -7.79 -17.40 18.45
CA SER A 244 -6.40 -17.69 18.08
C SER A 244 -5.78 -16.46 17.41
N ILE A 245 -4.60 -16.03 17.85
CA ILE A 245 -3.83 -14.95 17.23
C ILE A 245 -2.64 -15.55 16.48
N LEU A 246 -2.60 -15.35 15.17
CA LEU A 246 -1.55 -15.82 14.27
C LEU A 246 -0.72 -14.62 13.78
N MET A 247 0.58 -14.83 13.51
CA MET A 247 1.41 -13.80 12.87
C MET A 247 1.38 -14.00 11.36
N GLY A 248 0.58 -13.16 10.70
CA GLY A 248 0.37 -13.21 9.26
C GLY A 248 -0.73 -12.27 8.80
N SER A 249 -1.05 -12.33 7.51
CA SER A 249 -2.18 -11.62 6.92
C SER A 249 -3.49 -12.37 7.17
N GLY A 250 -4.63 -11.73 6.91
CA GLY A 250 -5.93 -12.41 7.01
C GLY A 250 -6.07 -13.64 6.09
N THR A 251 -5.29 -13.73 5.01
CA THR A 251 -5.20 -14.94 4.16
C THR A 251 -4.76 -16.16 4.96
N LEU A 252 -3.80 -15.99 5.89
CA LEU A 252 -3.37 -17.08 6.77
C LEU A 252 -4.50 -17.55 7.69
N ALA A 253 -5.34 -16.63 8.19
CA ALA A 253 -6.48 -17.03 9.01
C ALA A 253 -7.49 -17.85 8.19
N ASN A 254 -7.72 -17.49 6.92
CA ASN A 254 -8.56 -18.29 6.02
C ASN A 254 -7.93 -19.66 5.71
N ASP A 255 -6.59 -19.74 5.54
CA ASP A 255 -5.88 -21.02 5.43
C ASP A 255 -6.06 -21.90 6.67
N ALA A 256 -6.02 -21.31 7.88
CA ALA A 256 -6.23 -22.06 9.13
C ALA A 256 -7.67 -22.57 9.28
N VAL A 257 -8.67 -21.81 8.80
CA VAL A 257 -10.06 -22.27 8.72
C VAL A 257 -10.19 -23.42 7.72
N ALA A 258 -9.64 -23.29 6.51
CA ALA A 258 -9.67 -24.36 5.51
C ALA A 258 -8.96 -25.63 6.00
N ALA A 259 -7.79 -25.48 6.65
CA ALA A 259 -7.06 -26.58 7.29
C ALA A 259 -7.92 -27.27 8.36
N SER A 260 -8.61 -26.51 9.21
CA SER A 260 -9.49 -27.06 10.25
C SER A 260 -10.69 -27.78 9.65
N LEU A 261 -11.31 -27.22 8.60
CA LEU A 261 -12.40 -27.86 7.86
C LEU A 261 -11.97 -29.15 7.16
N SER A 262 -10.69 -29.32 6.79
CA SER A 262 -10.18 -30.56 6.21
C SER A 262 -10.23 -31.75 7.18
N LEU A 263 -10.37 -31.49 8.49
CA LEU A 263 -10.57 -32.50 9.51
C LEU A 263 -12.05 -32.83 9.73
N THR A 264 -12.96 -31.99 9.24
CA THR A 264 -14.42 -32.21 9.33
C THR A 264 -14.86 -33.15 8.23
N GLN A 265 -15.43 -34.30 8.60
CA GLN A 265 -15.99 -35.22 7.62
C GLN A 265 -17.30 -34.67 7.03
N GLY A 266 -17.36 -34.55 5.72
CA GLY A 266 -18.57 -34.16 5.00
C GLY A 266 -18.31 -33.16 3.89
N ARG A 267 -19.37 -32.78 3.19
CA ARG A 267 -19.31 -31.78 2.12
C ARG A 267 -19.59 -30.39 2.67
N GLY A 268 -19.04 -29.36 2.06
CA GLY A 268 -19.32 -27.96 2.38
C GLY A 268 -20.08 -27.20 1.31
N LEU A 269 -20.44 -25.97 1.63
CA LEU A 269 -20.94 -24.97 0.70
C LEU A 269 -20.13 -23.68 0.85
N VAL A 270 -19.58 -23.14 -0.24
CA VAL A 270 -18.86 -21.87 -0.25
C VAL A 270 -19.66 -20.83 -1.02
N LEU A 271 -19.91 -19.67 -0.42
CA LEU A 271 -20.63 -18.56 -1.04
C LEU A 271 -19.64 -17.59 -1.68
N SER A 272 -19.86 -17.24 -2.95
CA SER A 272 -19.01 -16.30 -3.67
C SER A 272 -19.80 -15.24 -4.45
N ASN A 273 -19.59 -13.97 -4.13
CA ASN A 273 -20.16 -12.81 -4.82
C ASN A 273 -19.13 -11.68 -5.04
N GLY A 274 -17.85 -12.03 -5.08
CA GLY A 274 -16.73 -11.10 -5.28
C GLY A 274 -15.35 -11.77 -5.13
N GLU A 275 -14.30 -10.97 -5.20
CA GLU A 275 -12.90 -11.41 -5.11
C GLU A 275 -12.62 -12.29 -3.89
N PHE A 276 -13.12 -11.89 -2.72
CA PHE A 276 -12.77 -12.58 -1.49
C PHE A 276 -13.56 -13.88 -1.34
N GLY A 277 -14.80 -13.94 -1.82
CA GLY A 277 -15.55 -15.20 -1.97
C GLY A 277 -14.88 -16.17 -2.94
N GLU A 278 -14.36 -15.68 -4.08
CA GLU A 278 -13.57 -16.47 -5.03
C GLU A 278 -12.28 -17.01 -4.38
N ARG A 279 -11.64 -16.23 -3.50
CA ARG A 279 -10.50 -16.70 -2.72
C ARG A 279 -10.87 -17.78 -1.70
N LEU A 280 -12.04 -17.70 -1.06
CA LEU A 280 -12.49 -18.79 -0.18
C LEU A 280 -12.66 -20.10 -0.95
N VAL A 281 -13.16 -20.03 -2.19
CA VAL A 281 -13.22 -21.19 -3.10
C VAL A 281 -11.81 -21.72 -3.40
N ASP A 282 -10.86 -20.85 -3.74
CA ASP A 282 -9.46 -21.24 -3.98
C ASP A 282 -8.80 -21.88 -2.73
N HIS A 283 -9.02 -21.32 -1.53
CA HIS A 283 -8.58 -21.93 -0.27
C HIS A 283 -9.17 -23.34 -0.11
N ALA A 284 -10.48 -23.50 -0.28
CA ALA A 284 -11.15 -24.80 -0.15
C ALA A 284 -10.60 -25.82 -1.16
N GLN A 285 -10.31 -25.42 -2.41
CA GLN A 285 -9.70 -26.27 -3.43
C GLN A 285 -8.27 -26.70 -3.05
N ARG A 286 -7.43 -25.76 -2.62
CA ARG A 286 -6.03 -26.03 -2.24
C ARG A 286 -5.91 -26.99 -1.07
N PHE A 287 -6.86 -26.95 -0.14
CA PHE A 287 -6.94 -27.88 0.99
C PHE A 287 -7.67 -29.19 0.66
N GLY A 288 -8.11 -29.39 -0.59
CA GLY A 288 -8.76 -30.63 -1.03
C GLY A 288 -10.12 -30.86 -0.36
N LEU A 289 -10.82 -29.80 0.05
CA LEU A 289 -12.13 -29.91 0.68
C LEU A 289 -13.16 -30.42 -0.34
N SER A 290 -14.11 -31.23 0.12
CA SER A 290 -15.29 -31.56 -0.68
C SER A 290 -16.35 -30.48 -0.47
N PHE A 291 -16.74 -29.75 -1.52
CA PHE A 291 -17.73 -28.67 -1.40
C PHE A 291 -18.48 -28.39 -2.70
N GLU A 292 -19.47 -27.49 -2.61
CA GLU A 292 -20.12 -26.81 -3.74
C GLU A 292 -19.97 -25.30 -3.61
N THR A 293 -20.06 -24.59 -4.72
CA THR A 293 -20.06 -23.12 -4.73
C THR A 293 -21.45 -22.60 -5.07
N LEU A 294 -22.02 -21.79 -4.18
CA LEU A 294 -23.15 -20.92 -4.52
C LEU A 294 -22.60 -19.57 -4.99
N GLY A 295 -22.49 -19.43 -6.31
CA GLY A 295 -22.01 -18.22 -6.96
C GLY A 295 -23.13 -17.21 -7.26
N ARG A 296 -22.85 -15.94 -7.04
CA ARG A 296 -23.65 -14.79 -7.50
C ARG A 296 -22.75 -13.79 -8.24
N GLY A 297 -23.36 -12.92 -9.05
CA GLY A 297 -22.62 -11.87 -9.74
C GLY A 297 -21.87 -10.95 -8.77
N TRP A 298 -20.78 -10.34 -9.22
CA TRP A 298 -20.07 -9.36 -8.39
C TRP A 298 -20.98 -8.16 -8.09
N GLY A 299 -21.18 -7.87 -6.80
CA GLY A 299 -22.11 -6.83 -6.36
C GLY A 299 -23.54 -7.33 -6.15
N GLU A 300 -23.82 -8.60 -6.39
CA GLU A 300 -25.11 -9.21 -6.06
C GLU A 300 -25.12 -9.72 -4.62
N LYS A 301 -26.32 -9.79 -4.04
CA LYS A 301 -26.56 -10.33 -2.69
C LYS A 301 -27.07 -11.78 -2.77
N PHE A 302 -26.86 -12.53 -1.71
CA PHE A 302 -27.55 -13.81 -1.50
C PHE A 302 -28.91 -13.58 -0.86
N SER A 303 -29.96 -14.14 -1.46
CA SER A 303 -31.27 -14.24 -0.81
C SER A 303 -31.31 -15.45 0.13
N ARG A 304 -32.18 -15.42 1.15
CA ARG A 304 -32.44 -16.59 2.01
C ARG A 304 -32.78 -17.83 1.18
N ARG A 305 -33.66 -17.67 0.18
CA ARG A 305 -34.09 -18.74 -0.72
C ARG A 305 -32.93 -19.34 -1.49
N ASP A 306 -31.96 -18.53 -1.93
CA ASP A 306 -30.77 -19.01 -2.65
C ASP A 306 -30.00 -20.03 -1.81
N VAL A 307 -29.75 -19.66 -0.54
CA VAL A 307 -28.96 -20.48 0.38
C VAL A 307 -29.75 -21.72 0.79
N GLU A 308 -31.04 -21.59 1.08
CA GLU A 308 -31.91 -22.73 1.43
C GLU A 308 -32.00 -23.74 0.27
N THR A 309 -32.23 -23.27 -0.96
CA THR A 309 -32.28 -24.15 -2.14
C THR A 309 -30.94 -24.84 -2.41
N ALA A 310 -29.81 -24.14 -2.25
CA ALA A 310 -28.49 -24.76 -2.39
C ALA A 310 -28.25 -25.86 -1.33
N LEU A 311 -28.66 -25.63 -0.08
CA LEU A 311 -28.55 -26.63 0.98
C LEU A 311 -29.55 -27.79 0.83
N GLU A 312 -30.69 -27.58 0.18
CA GLU A 312 -31.65 -28.65 -0.16
C GLU A 312 -31.16 -29.54 -1.29
N ALA A 313 -30.55 -28.95 -2.32
CA ALA A 313 -30.01 -29.69 -3.45
C ALA A 313 -28.83 -30.60 -3.05
N SER A 314 -28.17 -30.28 -1.93
CA SER A 314 -26.97 -30.96 -1.45
C SER A 314 -27.15 -31.53 -0.05
N PRO A 315 -27.96 -32.59 0.09
CA PRO A 315 -28.16 -33.25 1.38
C PRO A 315 -26.83 -33.79 1.90
N GLY A 316 -26.46 -33.38 3.12
CA GLY A 316 -25.19 -33.77 3.75
C GLY A 316 -24.13 -32.67 3.82
N VAL A 317 -24.43 -31.43 3.41
CA VAL A 317 -23.59 -30.27 3.73
C VAL A 317 -23.43 -30.16 5.25
N LYS A 318 -22.17 -30.08 5.72
CA LYS A 318 -21.80 -29.99 7.14
C LYS A 318 -21.33 -28.61 7.54
N TRP A 319 -20.78 -27.84 6.62
CA TRP A 319 -20.30 -26.50 6.87
C TRP A 319 -20.61 -25.58 5.69
N LEU A 320 -20.79 -24.29 5.99
CA LEU A 320 -20.96 -23.23 5.01
C LEU A 320 -19.90 -22.16 5.27
N TRP A 321 -19.17 -21.74 4.24
CA TRP A 321 -18.16 -20.68 4.35
C TRP A 321 -18.49 -19.49 3.44
N ALA A 322 -18.54 -18.28 4.01
CA ALA A 322 -18.89 -17.06 3.28
C ALA A 322 -18.06 -15.86 3.72
N VAL A 323 -17.96 -14.84 2.88
CA VAL A 323 -17.43 -13.53 3.27
C VAL A 323 -18.56 -12.71 3.90
N HIS A 324 -18.33 -12.11 5.07
CA HIS A 324 -19.33 -11.24 5.70
C HIS A 324 -19.41 -9.87 5.01
N SER A 325 -18.28 -9.19 4.85
CA SER A 325 -18.17 -7.92 4.12
C SER A 325 -17.26 -8.13 2.91
N GLU A 326 -17.87 -8.34 1.73
CA GLU A 326 -17.18 -8.57 0.47
C GLU A 326 -16.48 -7.28 0.04
N THR A 327 -15.21 -7.19 0.44
CA THR A 327 -14.43 -5.95 0.30
C THR A 327 -14.40 -5.52 -1.15
N SER A 328 -14.32 -6.41 -2.14
CA SER A 328 -14.16 -6.00 -3.54
C SER A 328 -15.36 -5.24 -4.10
N THR A 329 -16.57 -5.58 -3.65
CA THR A 329 -17.84 -5.03 -4.17
C THR A 329 -18.51 -4.05 -3.21
N GLY A 330 -18.10 -4.06 -1.94
CA GLY A 330 -18.76 -3.32 -0.86
C GLY A 330 -20.07 -3.96 -0.41
N VAL A 331 -20.34 -5.22 -0.76
CA VAL A 331 -21.55 -5.94 -0.32
C VAL A 331 -21.36 -6.46 1.11
N LEU A 332 -22.36 -6.22 1.97
CA LEU A 332 -22.49 -6.82 3.28
C LEU A 332 -23.49 -7.98 3.20
N ASN A 333 -22.98 -9.21 3.28
CA ASN A 333 -23.79 -10.41 3.29
C ASN A 333 -24.51 -10.53 4.65
N ASN A 334 -25.79 -10.90 4.64
CA ASN A 334 -26.64 -10.85 5.82
C ASN A 334 -26.26 -11.93 6.85
N LEU A 335 -25.59 -11.52 7.93
CA LEU A 335 -25.14 -12.40 9.00
C LEU A 335 -26.27 -13.16 9.69
N ASP A 336 -27.35 -12.47 10.08
CA ASP A 336 -28.47 -13.08 10.81
C ASP A 336 -29.19 -14.13 9.96
N MET A 337 -29.34 -13.86 8.66
CA MET A 337 -29.90 -14.82 7.71
C MET A 337 -29.01 -16.06 7.62
N LEU A 338 -27.69 -15.91 7.45
CA LEU A 338 -26.76 -17.03 7.37
C LEU A 338 -26.76 -17.85 8.67
N LYS A 339 -26.70 -17.19 9.83
CA LYS A 339 -26.80 -17.85 11.16
C LYS A 339 -28.08 -18.68 11.26
N SER A 340 -29.22 -18.06 10.92
CA SER A 340 -30.54 -18.71 10.97
C SER A 340 -30.66 -19.92 10.05
N VAL A 341 -30.24 -19.79 8.78
CA VAL A 341 -30.32 -20.89 7.80
C VAL A 341 -29.42 -22.06 8.20
N CYS A 342 -28.18 -21.76 8.63
CA CYS A 342 -27.24 -22.79 9.04
C CYS A 342 -27.70 -23.52 10.31
N ALA A 343 -28.17 -22.78 11.33
CA ALA A 343 -28.68 -23.36 12.57
C ALA A 343 -29.87 -24.28 12.34
N ALA A 344 -30.82 -23.90 11.47
CA ALA A 344 -32.00 -24.70 11.16
C ALA A 344 -31.66 -26.07 10.52
N ARG A 345 -30.46 -26.21 9.96
CA ARG A 345 -30.00 -27.43 9.25
C ARG A 345 -28.83 -28.13 9.93
N GLY A 346 -28.38 -27.63 11.09
CA GLY A 346 -27.20 -28.16 11.77
C GLY A 346 -25.92 -28.04 10.95
N VAL A 347 -25.80 -26.98 10.15
CA VAL A 347 -24.62 -26.66 9.33
C VAL A 347 -23.71 -25.71 10.11
N GLU A 348 -22.42 -26.01 10.16
CA GLU A 348 -21.42 -25.15 10.80
C GLU A 348 -21.13 -23.93 9.93
N LEU A 349 -21.41 -22.72 10.44
CA LEU A 349 -21.16 -21.49 9.71
C LEU A 349 -19.73 -20.99 9.94
N CYS A 350 -18.96 -20.84 8.86
CA CYS A 350 -17.65 -20.19 8.83
C CYS A 350 -17.74 -18.84 8.11
N LEU A 351 -17.03 -17.82 8.60
CA LEU A 351 -17.07 -16.48 8.02
C LEU A 351 -15.70 -15.82 7.83
N ASP A 352 -15.47 -15.20 6.68
CA ASP A 352 -14.44 -14.17 6.55
C ASP A 352 -15.00 -12.83 7.03
N CYS A 353 -14.49 -12.36 8.18
CA CYS A 353 -14.88 -11.10 8.81
C CYS A 353 -13.77 -10.05 8.75
N ILE A 354 -12.75 -10.21 7.89
CA ILE A 354 -11.53 -9.39 7.87
C ILE A 354 -11.83 -7.89 7.71
N SER A 355 -12.77 -7.53 6.84
CA SER A 355 -13.13 -6.14 6.57
C SER A 355 -14.31 -5.63 7.40
N SER A 356 -15.07 -6.52 8.05
CA SER A 356 -16.13 -6.17 8.99
C SER A 356 -15.64 -5.98 10.43
N LEU A 357 -14.55 -6.64 10.81
CA LEU A 357 -14.00 -6.55 12.17
C LEU A 357 -13.54 -5.11 12.46
N GLY A 358 -14.14 -4.49 13.47
CA GLY A 358 -13.84 -3.12 13.87
C GLY A 358 -14.45 -2.02 13.00
N THR A 359 -15.35 -2.37 12.06
CA THR A 359 -16.04 -1.40 11.20
C THR A 359 -17.55 -1.34 11.40
N LEU A 360 -18.13 -2.37 11.99
CA LEU A 360 -19.53 -2.44 12.43
C LEU A 360 -19.66 -3.37 13.65
N PRO A 361 -20.77 -3.29 14.40
CA PRO A 361 -21.07 -4.30 15.41
C PRO A 361 -21.09 -5.70 14.78
N LEU A 362 -20.44 -6.64 15.44
CA LEU A 362 -20.30 -8.01 14.96
C LEU A 362 -20.54 -8.97 16.14
N ASP A 363 -21.56 -9.82 16.05
CA ASP A 363 -21.86 -10.85 17.04
C ASP A 363 -21.74 -12.25 16.40
N LEU A 364 -20.66 -12.93 16.75
CA LEU A 364 -20.31 -14.25 16.23
C LEU A 364 -20.89 -15.40 17.05
N SER A 365 -21.78 -15.15 18.01
CA SER A 365 -22.54 -16.22 18.66
C SER A 365 -23.20 -17.13 17.63
N GLY A 366 -23.01 -18.44 17.76
CA GLY A 366 -23.55 -19.43 16.80
C GLY A 366 -22.77 -19.54 15.47
N VAL A 367 -21.67 -18.80 15.30
CA VAL A 367 -20.72 -19.00 14.20
C VAL A 367 -19.65 -19.99 14.65
N HIS A 368 -19.35 -21.00 13.83
CA HIS A 368 -18.36 -22.03 14.13
C HIS A 368 -16.93 -21.47 14.13
N MET A 369 -16.53 -20.82 13.04
CA MET A 369 -15.25 -20.13 12.91
C MET A 369 -15.40 -18.81 12.16
N ALA A 370 -14.66 -17.78 12.53
CA ALA A 370 -14.57 -16.54 11.75
C ALA A 370 -13.16 -15.97 11.72
N THR A 371 -12.81 -15.25 10.66
CA THR A 371 -11.47 -14.71 10.49
C THR A 371 -11.42 -13.18 10.61
N GLY A 372 -10.29 -12.67 11.09
CA GLY A 372 -10.05 -11.24 11.26
C GLY A 372 -8.60 -10.85 11.00
N SER A 373 -8.34 -9.55 10.95
CA SER A 373 -6.96 -9.04 10.85
C SER A 373 -6.77 -7.70 11.56
N SER A 374 -5.55 -7.44 12.00
CA SER A 374 -5.18 -6.21 12.74
C SER A 374 -5.15 -4.95 11.88
N GLY A 375 -4.76 -5.08 10.60
CA GLY A 375 -4.45 -3.96 9.70
C GLY A 375 -5.63 -3.31 8.97
N LYS A 376 -6.87 -3.62 9.37
CA LYS A 376 -8.11 -3.20 8.70
C LYS A 376 -8.92 -2.29 9.62
N GLY A 377 -10.15 -2.69 9.93
CA GLY A 377 -11.04 -1.99 10.84
C GLY A 377 -10.53 -1.95 12.28
N LEU A 378 -9.53 -2.72 12.70
CA LEU A 378 -8.94 -2.47 14.02
C LEU A 378 -8.00 -1.26 14.04
N ARG A 379 -7.54 -0.75 12.88
CA ARG A 379 -6.55 0.36 12.78
C ARG A 379 -5.24 0.10 13.53
N SER A 380 -4.85 -1.16 13.62
CA SER A 380 -3.51 -1.54 14.04
C SER A 380 -2.62 -1.78 12.82
N PHE A 381 -1.37 -2.19 13.03
CA PHE A 381 -0.46 -2.55 11.94
C PHE A 381 -0.83 -3.91 11.36
N ALA A 382 -0.72 -4.06 10.04
CA ALA A 382 -0.85 -5.36 9.39
C ALA A 382 0.26 -6.33 9.86
N GLY A 383 -0.10 -7.59 10.08
CA GLY A 383 0.85 -8.63 10.50
C GLY A 383 0.32 -9.56 11.58
N LEU A 384 -0.87 -9.30 12.14
CA LEU A 384 -1.61 -10.24 12.97
C LEU A 384 -2.95 -10.57 12.33
N SER A 385 -3.32 -11.84 12.38
CA SER A 385 -4.61 -12.36 11.93
C SER A 385 -5.25 -13.19 13.03
N PHE A 386 -6.56 -13.30 12.99
CA PHE A 386 -7.33 -13.94 14.06
C PHE A 386 -8.21 -15.03 13.50
N VAL A 387 -8.34 -16.13 14.25
CA VAL A 387 -9.46 -17.06 14.09
C VAL A 387 -10.28 -17.05 15.37
N PHE A 388 -11.50 -16.56 15.27
CA PHE A 388 -12.51 -16.61 16.31
C PHE A 388 -13.25 -17.94 16.19
N ARG A 389 -13.44 -18.63 17.31
CA ARG A 389 -14.17 -19.90 17.34
C ARG A 389 -15.34 -19.80 18.31
N GLY A 390 -16.49 -20.30 17.87
CA GLY A 390 -17.67 -20.43 18.70
C GLY A 390 -17.59 -21.60 19.68
N ASP A 391 -18.72 -21.85 20.34
CA ASP A 391 -18.89 -23.02 21.19
C ASP A 391 -18.87 -24.31 20.37
N GLY A 392 -18.30 -25.36 20.95
CA GLY A 392 -18.20 -26.66 20.30
C GLY A 392 -17.08 -27.52 20.88
N ALA A 393 -17.03 -28.78 20.42
CA ALA A 393 -16.01 -29.76 20.81
C ALA A 393 -14.60 -29.23 20.58
N ALA A 394 -13.61 -29.73 21.33
CA ALA A 394 -12.22 -29.38 21.11
C ALA A 394 -11.77 -29.77 19.69
N LEU A 395 -10.90 -28.94 19.10
CA LEU A 395 -10.34 -29.23 17.79
C LEU A 395 -9.39 -30.44 17.86
N PRO A 396 -9.39 -31.35 16.87
CA PRO A 396 -8.44 -32.45 16.83
C PRO A 396 -7.01 -31.92 16.73
N SER A 397 -6.10 -32.45 17.56
CA SER A 397 -4.71 -32.00 17.65
C SER A 397 -3.75 -32.88 16.85
N GLY A 398 -2.69 -32.30 16.29
CA GLY A 398 -1.55 -33.03 15.73
C GLY A 398 -1.78 -33.59 14.32
N ARG A 399 -2.85 -33.15 13.63
CA ARG A 399 -3.21 -33.61 12.28
C ARG A 399 -2.89 -32.61 11.17
N LEU A 400 -2.53 -31.38 11.53
CA LEU A 400 -2.28 -30.28 10.59
C LEU A 400 -0.85 -29.74 10.75
N PRO A 401 -0.32 -29.04 9.73
CA PRO A 401 0.92 -28.28 9.88
C PRO A 401 0.83 -27.34 11.10
N ARG A 402 1.88 -27.30 11.90
CA ARG A 402 1.90 -26.61 13.22
C ARG A 402 1.34 -25.20 13.20
N TYR A 403 1.64 -24.41 12.17
CA TYR A 403 1.20 -23.01 12.08
C TYR A 403 -0.28 -22.83 11.69
N LEU A 404 -0.92 -23.88 11.18
CA LEU A 404 -2.34 -23.93 10.81
C LEU A 404 -3.18 -24.71 11.83
N ASP A 405 -2.54 -25.44 12.75
CA ASP A 405 -3.21 -26.25 13.76
C ASP A 405 -3.73 -25.36 14.90
N LEU A 406 -4.98 -24.92 14.79
CA LEU A 406 -5.64 -24.06 15.78
C LEU A 406 -5.72 -24.69 17.18
N SER A 407 -5.67 -26.03 17.31
CA SER A 407 -5.66 -26.70 18.61
C SER A 407 -4.44 -26.30 19.47
N LEU A 408 -3.30 -25.99 18.83
CA LEU A 408 -2.09 -25.54 19.52
C LEU A 408 -2.27 -24.13 20.09
N TYR A 409 -3.01 -23.26 19.40
CA TYR A 409 -3.27 -21.89 19.83
C TYR A 409 -4.30 -21.86 20.96
N GLU A 410 -5.34 -22.70 20.89
CA GLU A 410 -6.35 -22.82 21.94
C GLU A 410 -5.82 -23.52 23.20
N GLY A 411 -4.92 -24.48 23.05
CA GLY A 411 -4.35 -25.26 24.15
C GLY A 411 -3.16 -24.60 24.86
N SER A 412 -2.70 -23.44 24.40
CA SER A 412 -1.53 -22.75 24.97
C SER A 412 -1.94 -21.52 25.80
N GLU A 413 -1.18 -21.30 26.88
CA GLU A 413 -1.08 -19.99 27.52
C GLU A 413 -0.04 -19.16 26.75
N GLY A 414 -0.44 -17.98 26.28
CA GLY A 414 0.36 -17.22 25.32
C GLY A 414 0.41 -17.88 23.93
N PRO A 415 1.28 -17.39 23.03
CA PRO A 415 1.35 -17.90 21.67
C PRO A 415 2.16 -19.21 21.60
N PRO A 416 1.74 -20.19 20.77
CA PRO A 416 2.53 -21.41 20.56
C PRO A 416 3.85 -21.14 19.80
N PHE A 417 3.92 -20.05 19.03
CA PHE A 417 5.08 -19.65 18.22
C PHE A 417 5.54 -18.23 18.53
N THR A 418 6.67 -17.82 17.95
CA THR A 418 7.15 -16.44 18.09
C THR A 418 6.16 -15.46 17.49
N VAL A 419 5.69 -14.51 18.31
CA VAL A 419 4.83 -13.39 17.93
C VAL A 419 5.55 -12.07 18.25
N SER A 420 5.42 -11.06 17.39
CA SER A 420 6.06 -9.75 17.59
C SER A 420 5.39 -9.03 18.76
N SER A 421 6.18 -8.68 19.79
CA SER A 421 5.70 -7.85 20.91
C SER A 421 5.22 -6.48 20.45
N ASN A 422 5.87 -5.90 19.44
CA ASN A 422 5.51 -4.58 18.91
C ASN A 422 4.16 -4.60 18.21
N LEU A 423 3.89 -5.60 17.36
CA LEU A 423 2.58 -5.77 16.74
C LEU A 423 1.49 -6.05 17.78
N LEU A 424 1.80 -6.84 18.81
CA LEU A 424 0.88 -7.13 19.91
C LEU A 424 0.54 -5.86 20.70
N TYR A 425 1.52 -5.03 21.04
CA TYR A 425 1.27 -3.79 21.79
C TYR A 425 0.51 -2.76 20.96
N ALA A 426 0.84 -2.62 19.67
CA ALA A 426 0.04 -1.81 18.78
C ALA A 426 -1.40 -2.33 18.64
N LEU A 427 -1.62 -3.64 18.63
CA LEU A 427 -2.97 -4.23 18.64
C LEU A 427 -3.71 -3.93 19.94
N ARG A 428 -3.05 -4.07 21.09
CA ARG A 428 -3.67 -3.78 22.40
C ARG A 428 -4.12 -2.33 22.51
N GLU A 429 -3.33 -1.41 22.00
CA GLU A 429 -3.70 0.01 21.97
C GLU A 429 -4.86 0.28 21.00
N ALA A 430 -4.92 -0.46 19.89
CA ALA A 430 -5.98 -0.31 18.88
C ALA A 430 -7.32 -0.94 19.29
N LEU A 431 -7.28 -1.90 20.21
CA LEU A 431 -8.47 -2.38 20.89
C LEU A 431 -8.93 -1.27 21.84
N VAL A 432 -10.16 -0.79 21.73
CA VAL A 432 -10.69 0.29 22.59
C VAL A 432 -11.82 -0.22 23.48
N GLY A 433 -12.37 0.65 24.33
CA GLY A 433 -13.51 0.32 25.18
C GLY A 433 -14.83 0.26 24.41
N GLU A 434 -15.87 -0.34 25.00
CA GLU A 434 -17.18 -0.53 24.35
C GLU A 434 -17.82 0.80 23.89
N GLY A 435 -17.74 1.86 24.70
CA GLY A 435 -18.28 3.17 24.35
C GLY A 435 -17.60 3.78 23.12
N GLU A 436 -16.28 3.63 22.99
CA GLU A 436 -15.52 4.13 21.86
C GLU A 436 -15.78 3.31 20.59
N TRP A 437 -15.92 1.98 20.71
CA TRP A 437 -16.36 1.14 19.59
C TRP A 437 -17.73 1.56 19.05
N LYS A 438 -18.71 1.78 19.94
CA LYS A 438 -20.05 2.25 19.54
C LYS A 438 -19.99 3.59 18.80
N ALA A 439 -19.24 4.55 19.33
CA ALA A 439 -19.05 5.85 18.69
C ALA A 439 -18.39 5.71 17.31
N ARG A 440 -17.37 4.86 17.20
CA ARG A 440 -16.68 4.59 15.94
C ARG A 440 -17.60 3.95 14.90
N TYR A 441 -18.40 2.96 15.27
CA TYR A 441 -19.36 2.33 14.37
C TYR A 441 -20.39 3.32 13.85
N ALA A 442 -20.94 4.16 14.74
CA ALA A 442 -21.88 5.21 14.36
C ALA A 442 -21.24 6.19 13.36
N ALA A 443 -20.03 6.67 13.64
CA ALA A 443 -19.31 7.59 12.75
C ALA A 443 -19.06 6.99 11.35
N ILE A 444 -18.65 5.71 11.28
CA ILE A 444 -18.45 5.02 9.99
C ILE A 444 -19.78 4.91 9.24
N MET A 445 -20.87 4.50 9.91
CA MET A 445 -22.19 4.36 9.29
C MET A 445 -22.74 5.69 8.76
N GLU A 446 -22.64 6.76 9.55
CA GLU A 446 -23.07 8.11 9.16
C GLU A 446 -22.29 8.64 7.96
N LEU A 447 -20.96 8.50 8.00
CA LEU A 447 -20.08 8.93 6.92
C LEU A 447 -20.33 8.13 5.64
N SER A 448 -20.51 6.82 5.76
CA SER A 448 -20.83 5.94 4.62
C SER A 448 -22.14 6.33 3.97
N ALA A 449 -23.18 6.59 4.76
CA ALA A 449 -24.46 7.05 4.26
C ALA A 449 -24.33 8.42 3.55
N PHE A 450 -23.56 9.35 4.10
CA PHE A 450 -23.26 10.63 3.46
C PHE A 450 -22.54 10.45 2.11
N VAL A 451 -21.45 9.67 2.08
CA VAL A 451 -20.67 9.38 0.87
C VAL A 451 -21.57 8.77 -0.21
N ARG A 452 -22.33 7.72 0.11
CA ARG A 452 -23.20 7.06 -0.87
C ARG A 452 -24.29 7.98 -1.41
N ARG A 453 -24.94 8.79 -0.56
CA ARG A 453 -25.95 9.77 -1.01
C ARG A 453 -25.34 10.79 -1.98
N ARG A 454 -24.15 11.30 -1.69
CA ARG A 454 -23.43 12.25 -2.55
C ARG A 454 -23.04 11.63 -3.89
N LEU A 455 -22.53 10.40 -3.89
CA LEU A 455 -22.16 9.67 -5.11
C LEU A 455 -23.38 9.38 -6.00
N ARG A 456 -24.45 8.84 -5.41
CA ARG A 456 -25.72 8.58 -6.12
C ARG A 456 -26.35 9.86 -6.65
N GLY A 457 -26.36 10.93 -5.87
CA GLY A 457 -26.86 12.25 -6.29
C GLY A 457 -26.05 12.88 -7.43
N ALA A 458 -24.78 12.50 -7.57
CA ALA A 458 -23.94 12.89 -8.70
C ALA A 458 -24.08 11.95 -9.93
N GLY A 459 -24.94 10.93 -9.86
CA GLY A 459 -25.15 9.96 -10.93
C GLY A 459 -24.11 8.84 -11.01
N LEU A 460 -23.25 8.67 -10.00
CA LEU A 460 -22.28 7.57 -9.96
C LEU A 460 -22.91 6.29 -9.43
N SER A 461 -22.53 5.16 -10.02
CA SER A 461 -23.04 3.84 -9.67
C SER A 461 -22.27 3.24 -8.48
N VAL A 462 -22.92 3.15 -7.33
CA VAL A 462 -22.45 2.34 -6.19
C VAL A 462 -22.76 0.87 -6.48
N VAL A 463 -21.74 0.01 -6.42
CA VAL A 463 -21.84 -1.41 -6.82
C VAL A 463 -22.75 -2.21 -5.88
N ALA A 464 -22.64 -1.98 -4.58
CA ALA A 464 -23.42 -2.71 -3.59
C ALA A 464 -24.93 -2.34 -3.66
N PRO A 465 -25.83 -3.32 -3.55
CA PRO A 465 -27.26 -3.08 -3.65
C PRO A 465 -27.79 -2.43 -2.37
N GLU A 466 -28.82 -1.59 -2.51
CA GLU A 466 -29.39 -0.84 -1.40
C GLU A 466 -29.86 -1.77 -0.25
N GLY A 467 -29.53 -1.37 0.98
CA GLY A 467 -29.78 -2.13 2.20
C GLY A 467 -28.80 -3.28 2.46
N HIS A 468 -27.81 -3.50 1.59
CA HIS A 468 -26.83 -4.59 1.68
C HIS A 468 -25.40 -4.09 1.49
N GLU A 469 -25.16 -2.82 1.80
CA GLU A 469 -23.85 -2.22 1.59
C GLU A 469 -23.03 -2.16 2.88
N SER A 470 -21.76 -2.56 2.79
CA SER A 470 -20.80 -2.49 3.89
C SER A 470 -20.55 -1.04 4.32
N PRO A 471 -20.68 -0.70 5.61
CA PRO A 471 -20.49 0.68 6.06
C PRO A 471 -19.06 1.16 5.84
N ALA A 472 -18.06 0.28 5.87
CA ALA A 472 -16.67 0.67 5.68
C ALA A 472 -16.20 0.69 4.22
N LEU A 473 -16.94 0.14 3.25
CA LEU A 473 -16.48 0.03 1.87
C LEU A 473 -17.53 0.53 0.89
N VAL A 474 -17.14 1.48 0.04
CA VAL A 474 -17.95 1.94 -1.08
C VAL A 474 -17.19 1.70 -2.37
N THR A 475 -17.61 0.71 -3.14
CA THR A 475 -17.10 0.46 -4.49
C THR A 475 -17.97 1.18 -5.51
N ILE A 476 -17.32 1.89 -6.44
CA ILE A 476 -17.94 2.72 -7.46
C ILE A 476 -17.58 2.12 -8.82
N ALA A 477 -18.59 1.85 -9.63
CA ALA A 477 -18.40 1.60 -11.04
C ALA A 477 -18.30 2.94 -11.78
N LEU A 478 -17.14 3.21 -12.38
CA LEU A 478 -16.94 4.43 -13.14
C LEU A 478 -17.67 4.38 -14.48
N PRO A 479 -18.12 5.52 -15.02
CA PRO A 479 -18.58 5.61 -16.41
C PRO A 479 -17.54 5.06 -17.39
N ALA A 480 -18.01 4.52 -18.51
CA ALA A 480 -17.14 3.87 -19.50
C ALA A 480 -16.08 4.80 -20.12
N ASP A 481 -16.32 6.11 -20.11
CA ASP A 481 -15.41 7.14 -20.61
C ASP A 481 -14.43 7.70 -19.56
N VAL A 482 -14.47 7.18 -18.32
CA VAL A 482 -13.56 7.56 -17.24
C VAL A 482 -12.75 6.35 -16.80
N SER A 483 -11.44 6.36 -17.04
CA SER A 483 -10.56 5.25 -16.67
C SER A 483 -10.15 5.32 -15.19
N SER A 484 -10.34 4.24 -14.44
CA SER A 484 -9.83 4.14 -13.06
C SER A 484 -8.30 4.27 -12.97
N GLN A 485 -7.59 3.91 -14.05
CA GLN A 485 -6.13 4.04 -14.16
C GLN A 485 -5.67 5.47 -14.44
N GLU A 486 -6.57 6.37 -14.82
CA GLU A 486 -6.29 7.80 -15.00
C GLU A 486 -6.77 8.60 -13.79
N LEU A 487 -8.01 8.34 -13.36
CA LEU A 487 -8.65 9.01 -12.22
C LEU A 487 -7.91 8.75 -10.90
N GLY A 488 -7.49 7.50 -10.66
CA GLY A 488 -6.79 7.12 -9.43
C GLY A 488 -5.51 7.94 -9.19
N PRO A 489 -4.55 7.97 -10.13
CA PRO A 489 -3.37 8.81 -10.04
C PRO A 489 -3.66 10.31 -9.94
N GLU A 490 -4.70 10.81 -10.61
CA GLU A 490 -5.11 12.21 -10.52
C GLU A 490 -5.55 12.58 -9.10
N LEU A 491 -6.41 11.76 -8.49
CA LEU A 491 -6.86 11.96 -7.11
C LEU A 491 -5.69 11.87 -6.11
N GLU A 492 -4.72 10.98 -6.35
CA GLU A 492 -3.51 10.89 -5.52
C GLU A 492 -2.64 12.15 -5.62
N LYS A 493 -2.54 12.78 -6.80
CA LYS A 493 -1.87 14.09 -6.96
C LYS A 493 -2.57 15.17 -6.14
N SER A 494 -3.90 15.10 -6.02
CA SER A 494 -4.70 15.97 -5.15
C SER A 494 -4.70 15.57 -3.67
N GLY A 495 -3.97 14.52 -3.29
CA GLY A 495 -3.84 14.08 -1.89
C GLY A 495 -4.92 13.10 -1.40
N TYR A 496 -5.73 12.54 -2.31
CA TYR A 496 -6.77 11.56 -1.99
C TYR A 496 -6.33 10.16 -2.45
N PHE A 497 -6.16 9.23 -1.51
CA PHE A 497 -5.67 7.89 -1.80
C PHE A 497 -6.81 6.87 -1.76
N LEU A 498 -7.15 6.30 -2.92
CA LEU A 498 -8.25 5.35 -3.07
C LEU A 498 -7.72 4.00 -3.54
N ASN A 499 -8.50 2.94 -3.34
CA ASN A 499 -8.17 1.65 -3.95
C ASN A 499 -8.68 1.63 -5.39
N TRP A 500 -7.74 1.63 -6.33
CA TRP A 500 -8.00 1.52 -7.77
C TRP A 500 -7.02 0.58 -8.46
N ARG A 501 -5.84 0.34 -7.85
CA ARG A 501 -4.73 -0.46 -8.41
C ARG A 501 -4.96 -1.97 -8.40
N SER A 502 -5.93 -2.46 -7.61
CA SER A 502 -6.21 -3.89 -7.54
C SER A 502 -6.62 -4.41 -8.92
N THR A 503 -6.04 -5.53 -9.38
CA THR A 503 -6.31 -6.07 -10.72
C THR A 503 -7.80 -6.25 -10.99
N TYR A 504 -8.58 -6.70 -9.99
CA TYR A 504 -10.02 -6.89 -10.13
C TYR A 504 -10.81 -5.58 -10.28
N LEU A 505 -10.31 -4.46 -9.75
CA LEU A 505 -10.89 -3.12 -9.89
C LEU A 505 -10.55 -2.53 -11.26
N VAL A 506 -9.27 -2.60 -11.65
CA VAL A 506 -8.80 -2.13 -12.96
C VAL A 506 -9.59 -2.81 -14.08
N ARG A 507 -9.71 -4.14 -14.05
CA ARG A 507 -10.45 -4.92 -15.06
C ARG A 507 -11.92 -4.56 -15.18
N ARG A 508 -12.54 -4.06 -14.11
CA ARG A 508 -13.97 -3.69 -14.06
C ARG A 508 -14.20 -2.18 -14.21
N ASN A 509 -13.12 -1.40 -14.34
CA ASN A 509 -13.16 0.06 -14.29
C ASN A 509 -13.79 0.61 -13.00
N TRP A 510 -13.41 0.04 -11.86
CA TRP A 510 -13.94 0.41 -10.55
C TRP A 510 -12.90 1.15 -9.70
N VAL A 511 -13.39 1.94 -8.75
CA VAL A 511 -12.60 2.52 -7.66
C VAL A 511 -13.31 2.29 -6.33
N GLN A 512 -12.56 2.32 -5.25
CA GLN A 512 -13.08 2.04 -3.93
C GLN A 512 -12.62 3.04 -2.88
N ILE A 513 -13.58 3.48 -2.08
CA ILE A 513 -13.41 4.30 -0.89
C ILE A 513 -13.56 3.38 0.33
N ALA A 514 -12.48 3.23 1.11
CA ALA A 514 -12.54 2.61 2.42
C ALA A 514 -12.68 3.69 3.51
N LEU A 515 -13.67 3.52 4.39
CA LEU A 515 -14.02 4.44 5.47
C LEU A 515 -13.64 3.81 6.83
N MET A 516 -12.40 3.32 6.92
CA MET A 516 -11.91 2.60 8.11
C MET A 516 -11.11 3.49 9.06
N GLY A 517 -10.58 4.62 8.57
CA GLY A 517 -9.80 5.60 9.34
C GLY A 517 -10.66 6.63 10.10
N GLU A 518 -10.02 7.73 10.50
CA GLU A 518 -10.67 8.93 11.02
C GLU A 518 -10.74 9.99 9.93
N TYR A 519 -11.90 10.62 9.77
CA TYR A 519 -12.14 11.57 8.69
C TYR A 519 -12.90 12.79 9.19
N ASP A 520 -12.46 13.97 8.75
CA ASP A 520 -13.27 15.18 8.84
C ASP A 520 -14.35 15.16 7.74
N SER A 521 -15.60 15.39 8.13
CA SER A 521 -16.73 15.38 7.19
C SER A 521 -16.62 16.45 6.10
N GLY A 522 -16.03 17.60 6.41
CA GLY A 522 -15.78 18.70 5.46
C GLY A 522 -14.70 18.33 4.44
N GLU A 523 -13.63 17.66 4.86
CA GLU A 523 -12.59 17.12 3.98
C GLU A 523 -13.14 16.02 3.06
N VAL A 524 -13.96 15.11 3.59
CA VAL A 524 -14.66 14.11 2.77
C VAL A 524 -15.61 14.78 1.78
N GLY A 525 -16.31 15.83 2.18
CA GLY A 525 -17.15 16.63 1.28
C GLY A 525 -16.37 17.20 0.09
N ARG A 526 -15.21 17.81 0.34
CA ARG A 526 -14.30 18.34 -0.70
C ARG A 526 -13.76 17.25 -1.61
N PHE A 527 -13.35 16.12 -1.02
CA PHE A 527 -12.94 14.93 -1.78
C PHE A 527 -14.04 14.50 -2.77
N LEU A 528 -15.29 14.41 -2.29
CA LEU A 528 -16.42 14.00 -3.13
C LEU A 528 -16.70 15.02 -4.25
N ASP A 529 -16.51 16.32 -4.00
CA ASP A 529 -16.61 17.34 -5.06
C ASP A 529 -15.59 17.10 -6.17
N VAL A 530 -14.33 16.83 -5.80
CA VAL A 530 -13.25 16.53 -6.76
C VAL A 530 -13.53 15.23 -7.51
N LEU A 531 -13.85 14.15 -6.79
CA LEU A 531 -14.16 12.85 -7.39
C LEU A 531 -15.34 12.94 -8.36
N THR A 532 -16.45 13.55 -7.94
CA THR A 532 -17.66 13.62 -8.77
C THR A 532 -17.47 14.56 -9.95
N SER A 533 -16.67 15.62 -9.84
CA SER A 533 -16.31 16.48 -10.97
C SER A 533 -15.44 15.73 -11.99
N ALA A 534 -14.43 15.00 -11.52
CA ALA A 534 -13.52 14.26 -12.40
C ALA A 534 -14.18 13.02 -13.05
N ALA A 535 -15.17 12.42 -12.38
CA ALA A 535 -15.90 11.26 -12.87
C ALA A 535 -17.16 11.60 -13.70
N ARG A 536 -17.41 12.88 -14.03
CA ARG A 536 -18.52 13.26 -14.90
C ARG A 536 -18.24 12.85 -16.35
N PRO A 537 -19.22 12.28 -17.07
CA PRO A 537 -19.06 11.98 -18.49
C PRO A 537 -18.72 13.28 -19.23
N ARG A 538 -17.68 13.26 -20.08
CA ARG A 538 -17.42 14.41 -20.94
C ARG A 538 -18.57 14.48 -21.94
N LYS A 539 -19.35 15.59 -21.95
CA LYS A 539 -20.36 15.80 -22.99
C LYS A 539 -19.66 15.61 -24.34
N ARG A 540 -20.09 14.60 -25.11
CA ARG A 540 -19.66 14.43 -26.50
C ARG A 540 -19.99 15.74 -27.22
N ALA A 541 -18.95 16.44 -27.65
CA ALA A 541 -19.06 17.62 -28.51
C ALA A 541 -19.56 17.21 -29.89
#